data_AF-A0A5B0CSK0-F1
#
_entry.id   AF-A0A5B0CSK0-F1
#
_cell.length_a   1.000
_cell.length_b   1.000
_cell.length_c   1.000
_cell.angle_alpha   90.00
_cell.angle_beta   90.00
_cell.angle_gamma   90.00
#
_symmetry.space_group_name_H-M   'P 1'
#
loop_
_entity.id
_entity.type
_entity.pdbx_description
1 polymer ?
#
loop_
_entity_poly.entity_id
_entity_poly.type
_entity_poly.pdbx_seq_one_letter_code
_entity_poly.pdbx_strand_id
1 'polypeptide(L)'
;MNELQDLIDNNERWAEAIKQEDPDFFSKLARQQTPEYLWIGCSDARVPANEIVGMLPGDLFVHRNVANVVLHTDLNCLSVIQYAVDVLKVKHILVTGHYGCGGVRASMQDRQLGLIDGWLRSIRDLYYEKREELAKLPTEEERVDRLCELNVIQQVANVGHTSIVQNAWHRGQKLSIHGCIYGIKDGRWKSLNATVSGFEQLPPQYRLRPVEAM
;
A
#
# COMPACT_ATOMS: atom_id res chain seq x y z
N MET A 1 36.03 0.43 8.27
CA MET A 1 34.81 0.96 8.90
C MET A 1 33.77 -0.14 8.86
N ASN A 2 33.03 -0.33 9.95
CA ASN A 2 31.97 -1.33 10.01
C ASN A 2 30.73 -0.68 9.39
N GLU A 3 30.21 -1.21 8.28
CA GLU A 3 29.07 -0.64 7.54
C GLU A 3 27.81 -0.48 8.41
N LEU A 4 27.67 -1.28 9.47
CA LEU A 4 26.61 -1.12 10.47
C LEU A 4 26.84 0.07 11.41
N GLN A 5 28.09 0.38 11.73
CA GLN A 5 28.42 1.52 12.60
C GLN A 5 28.00 2.83 11.95
N ASP A 6 28.20 2.97 10.64
CA ASP A 6 27.79 4.16 9.90
C ASP A 6 26.27 4.42 10.02
N LEU A 7 25.45 3.36 10.06
CA LEU A 7 24.00 3.48 10.26
C LEU A 7 23.63 3.88 11.70
N ILE A 8 24.38 3.42 12.70
CA ILE A 8 24.20 3.82 14.10
C ILE A 8 24.54 5.31 14.24
N ASP A 9 25.68 5.73 13.68
CA ASP A 9 26.13 7.13 13.71
C ASP A 9 25.17 8.06 12.93
N ASN A 10 24.57 7.56 11.84
CA ASN A 10 23.50 8.27 11.12
C ASN A 10 22.26 8.47 12.00
N ASN A 11 21.81 7.43 12.70
CA ASN A 11 20.65 7.49 13.58
C ASN A 11 20.87 8.45 14.76
N GLU A 12 22.06 8.42 15.39
CA GLU A 12 22.39 9.34 16.48
C GLU A 12 22.31 10.79 16.02
N ARG A 13 22.98 11.12 14.90
CA ARG A 13 22.94 12.47 14.32
C ARG A 13 21.52 12.91 13.96
N TRP A 14 20.72 12.03 13.38
CA TRP A 14 19.31 12.30 13.04
C TRP A 14 18.47 12.60 14.29
N ALA A 15 18.59 11.76 15.33
CA ALA A 15 17.83 11.93 16.56
C ALA A 15 18.23 13.20 17.32
N GLU A 16 19.53 13.54 17.32
CA GLU A 16 20.02 14.79 17.91
C GLU A 16 19.52 16.01 17.16
N ALA A 17 19.58 16.00 15.82
CA ALA A 17 19.06 17.10 15.00
C ALA A 17 17.57 17.36 15.25
N ILE A 18 16.74 16.30 15.31
CA ILE A 18 15.33 16.44 15.64
C ILE A 18 15.12 17.01 17.04
N LYS A 19 15.89 16.56 18.05
CA LYS A 19 15.78 17.09 19.42
C LYS A 19 16.22 18.55 19.53
N GLN A 20 17.14 19.00 18.68
CA GLN A 20 17.52 20.40 18.62
C GLN A 20 16.39 21.27 18.05
N GLU A 21 15.61 20.74 17.11
CA GLU A 21 14.45 21.42 16.52
C GLU A 21 13.19 21.36 17.43
N ASP A 22 12.85 20.18 17.96
CA ASP A 22 11.77 19.95 18.95
C ASP A 22 12.25 18.94 20.02
N PRO A 23 12.71 19.42 21.20
CA PRO A 23 13.18 18.57 22.28
C PRO A 23 12.16 17.54 22.78
N ASP A 24 10.87 17.83 22.61
CA ASP A 24 9.78 16.98 23.05
C ASP A 24 9.23 16.08 21.94
N PHE A 25 9.80 16.11 20.73
CA PHE A 25 9.28 15.36 19.57
C PHE A 25 9.04 13.88 19.90
N PHE A 26 10.09 13.18 20.35
CA PHE A 26 10.01 11.76 20.65
C PHE A 26 9.16 11.44 21.89
N SER A 27 9.13 12.35 22.88
CA SER A 27 8.34 12.16 24.10
C SER A 27 6.84 12.30 23.81
N LYS A 28 6.46 13.20 22.90
CA LYS A 28 5.09 13.32 22.36
C LYS A 28 4.75 12.09 21.50
N LEU A 29 5.63 11.73 20.56
CA LEU A 29 5.43 10.61 19.64
C LEU A 29 5.25 9.28 20.36
N ALA A 30 6.01 9.03 21.43
CA ALA A 30 5.92 7.78 22.20
C ALA A 30 4.63 7.64 23.02
N ARG A 31 3.92 8.74 23.31
CA ARG A 31 2.72 8.72 24.14
C ARG A 31 1.47 8.26 23.38
N GLN A 32 1.42 8.45 22.06
CA GLN A 32 0.22 8.12 21.31
C GLN A 32 0.51 7.80 19.85
N GLN A 33 -0.05 6.68 19.37
CA GLN A 33 -0.07 6.32 17.96
C GLN A 33 -1.46 6.64 17.41
N THR A 34 -1.60 7.80 16.74
CA THR A 34 -2.85 8.25 16.11
C THR A 34 -2.66 8.59 14.63
N PRO A 35 -2.14 7.66 13.80
CA PRO A 35 -2.05 7.89 12.37
C PRO A 35 -3.45 8.00 11.77
N GLU A 36 -3.64 8.93 10.84
CA GLU A 36 -4.88 9.03 10.07
C GLU A 36 -4.84 8.18 8.79
N TYR A 37 -3.65 7.69 8.43
CA TYR A 37 -3.37 7.00 7.17
C TYR A 37 -2.73 5.63 7.40
N LEU A 38 -3.22 4.62 6.68
CA LEU A 38 -2.51 3.37 6.43
C LEU A 38 -1.92 3.41 5.01
N TRP A 39 -0.62 3.24 4.86
CA TRP A 39 0.05 3.07 3.57
C TRP A 39 0.33 1.59 3.29
N ILE A 40 -0.15 1.09 2.16
CA ILE A 40 0.18 -0.24 1.62
C ILE A 40 0.98 -0.01 0.34
N GLY A 41 2.29 -0.30 0.38
CA GLY A 41 3.20 0.00 -0.73
C GLY A 41 4.18 -1.12 -1.05
N CYS A 42 5.01 -0.87 -2.07
CA CYS A 42 6.01 -1.84 -2.51
C CYS A 42 7.23 -1.84 -1.56
N SER A 43 7.86 -3.00 -1.38
CA SER A 43 9.16 -3.13 -0.69
C SER A 43 10.33 -2.46 -1.43
N ASP A 44 10.13 -1.94 -2.64
CA ASP A 44 11.15 -1.22 -3.41
C ASP A 44 11.75 -0.06 -2.58
N ALA A 45 13.08 -0.06 -2.44
CA ALA A 45 13.81 0.88 -1.60
C ALA A 45 13.66 2.35 -2.04
N ARG A 46 13.24 2.60 -3.28
CA ARG A 46 13.06 3.95 -3.84
C ARG A 46 11.69 4.56 -3.49
N VAL A 47 10.84 3.85 -2.76
CA VAL A 47 9.46 4.25 -2.46
C VAL A 47 9.21 4.33 -0.93
N PRO A 48 9.93 5.19 -0.19
CA PRO A 48 9.70 5.37 1.23
C PRO A 48 8.49 6.29 1.48
N ALA A 49 7.53 5.84 2.29
CA ALA A 49 6.19 6.43 2.36
C ALA A 49 6.18 7.86 2.90
N ASN A 50 6.77 8.09 4.08
CA ASN A 50 6.84 9.39 4.74
C ASN A 50 7.52 10.45 3.86
N GLU A 51 8.64 10.03 3.30
CA GLU A 51 9.42 10.52 2.16
C GLU A 51 8.60 11.28 1.12
N ILE A 52 7.72 10.50 0.48
CA ILE A 52 6.99 10.87 -0.72
C ILE A 52 5.89 11.89 -0.43
N VAL A 53 5.26 11.82 0.74
CA VAL A 53 4.13 12.69 1.10
C VAL A 53 4.48 13.76 2.13
N GLY A 54 5.77 13.89 2.50
CA GLY A 54 6.25 14.92 3.43
C GLY A 54 5.67 14.78 4.84
N MET A 55 5.53 13.55 5.32
CA MET A 55 4.92 13.22 6.61
C MET A 55 5.97 12.83 7.65
N LEU A 56 5.68 13.07 8.93
CA LEU A 56 6.61 12.79 10.02
C LEU A 56 6.44 11.35 10.53
N PRO A 57 7.45 10.82 11.25
CA PRO A 57 7.29 9.59 12.02
C PRO A 57 6.02 9.65 12.89
N GLY A 58 5.16 8.64 12.79
CA GLY A 58 3.89 8.57 13.52
C GLY A 58 2.63 8.88 12.71
N ASP A 59 2.75 9.63 11.61
CA ASP A 59 1.58 10.07 10.82
C ASP A 59 1.03 8.96 9.91
N LEU A 60 1.90 8.06 9.45
CA LEU A 60 1.55 6.91 8.62
C LEU A 60 1.77 5.61 9.38
N PHE A 61 0.74 4.75 9.36
CA PHE A 61 0.90 3.33 9.62
C PHE A 61 1.26 2.63 8.32
N VAL A 62 2.30 1.78 8.29
CA VAL A 62 2.91 1.34 7.02
C VAL A 62 2.97 -0.18 6.91
N HIS A 63 2.53 -0.70 5.77
CA HIS A 63 2.81 -2.06 5.30
C HIS A 63 3.54 -2.00 3.96
N ARG A 64 4.58 -2.82 3.80
CA ARG A 64 5.30 -2.95 2.52
C ARG A 64 5.57 -4.41 2.20
N ASN A 65 5.14 -4.85 1.03
CA ASN A 65 5.47 -6.15 0.45
C ASN A 65 5.82 -6.01 -1.03
N VAL A 66 6.34 -7.06 -1.66
CA VAL A 66 6.75 -6.96 -3.08
C VAL A 66 5.51 -6.72 -3.95
N ALA A 67 5.54 -5.66 -4.75
CA ALA A 67 4.45 -5.25 -5.64
C ALA A 67 3.12 -4.91 -4.94
N ASN A 68 3.18 -4.52 -3.66
CA ASN A 68 2.07 -3.91 -2.90
C ASN A 68 0.75 -4.70 -2.98
N VAL A 69 0.85 -6.03 -2.93
CA VAL A 69 -0.26 -6.96 -3.13
C VAL A 69 -1.06 -7.14 -1.83
N VAL A 70 -2.39 -7.19 -1.95
CA VAL A 70 -3.31 -7.53 -0.87
C VAL A 70 -4.05 -8.81 -1.27
N LEU A 71 -3.76 -9.92 -0.58
CA LEU A 71 -4.42 -11.21 -0.82
C LEU A 71 -5.44 -11.49 0.28
N HIS A 72 -6.59 -12.07 -0.08
CA HIS A 72 -7.68 -12.37 0.86
C HIS A 72 -7.36 -13.44 1.92
N THR A 73 -6.22 -14.11 1.80
CA THR A 73 -5.74 -15.11 2.76
C THR A 73 -4.37 -14.76 3.35
N ASP A 74 -3.82 -13.57 3.04
CA ASP A 74 -2.55 -13.12 3.63
C ASP A 74 -2.78 -12.48 4.99
N LEU A 75 -2.67 -13.28 6.05
CA LEU A 75 -2.79 -12.79 7.42
C LEU A 75 -1.74 -11.72 7.77
N ASN A 76 -0.63 -11.60 7.04
CA ASN A 76 0.33 -10.53 7.27
C ASN A 76 -0.32 -9.16 6.96
N CYS A 77 -0.69 -8.93 5.70
CA CYS A 77 -1.32 -7.67 5.30
C CYS A 77 -2.69 -7.46 5.96
N LEU A 78 -3.50 -8.52 6.09
CA LEU A 78 -4.84 -8.42 6.69
C LEU A 78 -4.78 -8.06 8.17
N SER A 79 -3.78 -8.52 8.92
CA SER A 79 -3.59 -8.10 10.33
C SER A 79 -3.25 -6.62 10.43
N VAL A 80 -2.42 -6.09 9.50
CA VAL A 80 -2.12 -4.65 9.46
C VAL A 80 -3.38 -3.83 9.15
N ILE A 81 -4.17 -4.26 8.15
CA ILE A 81 -5.44 -3.60 7.80
C ILE A 81 -6.40 -3.63 8.99
N GLN A 82 -6.57 -4.78 9.64
CA GLN A 82 -7.43 -4.92 10.81
C GLN A 82 -6.98 -4.00 11.94
N TYR A 83 -5.70 -4.00 12.29
CA TYR A 83 -5.21 -3.14 13.36
C TYR A 83 -5.39 -1.66 13.03
N ALA A 84 -5.08 -1.25 11.80
CA ALA A 84 -5.26 0.13 11.36
C ALA A 84 -6.73 0.58 11.44
N VAL A 85 -7.65 -0.25 10.96
CA VAL A 85 -9.08 0.08 10.84
C VAL A 85 -9.81 -0.07 12.17
N ASP A 86 -9.57 -1.15 12.90
CA ASP A 86 -10.34 -1.50 14.10
C ASP A 86 -9.73 -0.91 15.37
N VAL A 87 -8.40 -0.83 15.47
CA VAL A 87 -7.70 -0.31 16.67
C VAL A 87 -7.32 1.15 16.50
N LEU A 88 -6.55 1.49 15.45
CA LEU A 88 -6.05 2.85 15.24
C LEU A 88 -7.09 3.80 14.65
N LYS A 89 -8.17 3.26 14.08
CA LYS A 89 -9.27 4.03 13.45
C LYS A 89 -8.78 4.99 12.38
N VAL A 90 -7.82 4.56 11.55
CA VAL A 90 -7.36 5.36 10.39
C VAL A 90 -8.55 5.79 9.53
N LYS A 91 -8.46 6.97 8.93
CA LYS A 91 -9.48 7.53 8.05
C LYS A 91 -9.26 7.14 6.59
N HIS A 92 -8.00 6.88 6.23
CA HIS A 92 -7.57 6.66 4.86
C HIS A 92 -6.66 5.43 4.74
N ILE A 93 -6.92 4.57 3.76
CA ILE A 93 -6.00 3.53 3.31
C ILE A 93 -5.47 3.94 1.95
N LEU A 94 -4.15 4.06 1.82
CA LEU A 94 -3.42 4.47 0.64
C LEU A 94 -2.74 3.24 0.03
N VAL A 95 -3.35 2.67 -1.00
CA VAL A 95 -2.72 1.62 -1.80
C VAL A 95 -1.85 2.30 -2.85
N THR A 96 -0.53 2.28 -2.64
CA THR A 96 0.43 2.97 -3.51
C THR A 96 1.32 1.99 -4.24
N GLY A 97 1.09 1.87 -5.55
CA GLY A 97 2.05 1.23 -6.45
C GLY A 97 3.11 2.20 -6.95
N HIS A 98 3.99 1.73 -7.82
CA HIS A 98 4.96 2.60 -8.49
C HIS A 98 5.26 2.11 -9.90
N TYR A 99 5.60 3.05 -10.78
CA TYR A 99 6.05 2.73 -12.14
C TYR A 99 7.39 1.99 -12.13
N GLY A 100 7.61 1.15 -13.14
CA GLY A 100 8.80 0.31 -13.25
C GLY A 100 8.97 -0.71 -12.11
N CYS A 101 7.88 -1.18 -11.50
CA CYS A 101 7.95 -2.16 -10.42
C CYS A 101 8.53 -3.50 -10.88
N GLY A 102 9.60 -3.95 -10.22
CA GLY A 102 10.28 -5.21 -10.56
C GLY A 102 9.41 -6.45 -10.41
N GLY A 103 8.55 -6.50 -9.37
CA GLY A 103 7.61 -7.61 -9.17
C GLY A 103 6.52 -7.66 -10.25
N VAL A 104 5.99 -6.50 -10.66
CA VAL A 104 5.03 -6.42 -11.76
C VAL A 104 5.68 -6.85 -13.07
N ARG A 105 6.88 -6.35 -13.39
CA ARG A 105 7.64 -6.77 -14.58
C ARG A 105 7.90 -8.27 -14.61
N ALA A 106 8.34 -8.85 -13.49
CA ALA A 106 8.56 -10.29 -13.38
C ALA A 106 7.30 -11.12 -13.64
N SER A 107 6.12 -10.58 -13.29
CA SER A 107 4.83 -11.25 -13.52
C SER A 107 4.46 -11.38 -15.00
N MET A 108 5.06 -10.55 -15.86
CA MET A 108 4.85 -10.55 -17.32
C MET A 108 5.86 -11.43 -18.08
N GLN A 109 6.88 -11.94 -17.40
CA GLN A 109 7.97 -12.71 -18.00
C GLN A 109 7.85 -14.20 -17.62
N ASP A 110 8.39 -15.09 -18.43
CA ASP A 110 8.34 -16.55 -18.18
C ASP A 110 9.53 -17.06 -17.35
N ARG A 111 10.23 -16.16 -16.66
CA ARG A 111 11.37 -16.47 -15.80
C ARG A 111 10.89 -16.91 -14.42
N GLN A 112 11.43 -18.03 -13.93
CA GLN A 112 11.25 -18.45 -12.54
C GLN A 112 12.20 -17.67 -11.62
N LEU A 113 11.66 -17.19 -10.51
CA LEU A 113 12.38 -16.47 -9.45
C LEU A 113 12.28 -17.18 -8.08
N GLY A 114 11.62 -18.35 -8.03
CA GLY A 114 11.52 -19.18 -6.83
C GLY A 114 10.23 -18.90 -6.05
N LEU A 115 10.30 -18.78 -4.73
CA LEU A 115 9.12 -18.61 -3.86
C LEU A 115 8.23 -17.43 -4.28
N ILE A 116 8.84 -16.37 -4.81
CA ILE A 116 8.12 -15.16 -5.23
C ILE A 116 7.20 -15.41 -6.45
N ASP A 117 7.40 -16.49 -7.20
CA ASP A 117 6.55 -16.83 -8.35
C ASP A 117 5.09 -17.12 -7.94
N GLY A 118 4.91 -17.64 -6.72
CA GLY A 118 3.60 -17.84 -6.08
C GLY A 118 3.03 -16.53 -5.55
N TRP A 119 3.86 -15.68 -4.93
CA TRP A 119 3.44 -14.36 -4.44
C TRP A 119 2.91 -13.46 -5.55
N LEU A 120 3.58 -13.46 -6.71
CA LEU A 120 3.26 -12.64 -7.88
C LEU A 120 2.15 -13.23 -8.76
N ARG A 121 1.55 -14.37 -8.38
CA ARG A 121 0.57 -15.07 -9.22
C ARG A 121 -0.64 -14.20 -9.55
N SER A 122 -1.22 -13.50 -8.58
CA SER A 122 -2.39 -12.65 -8.81
C SER A 122 -2.13 -11.52 -9.82
N ILE A 123 -0.90 -11.01 -9.88
CA ILE A 123 -0.50 -10.00 -10.89
C ILE A 123 -0.38 -10.65 -12.27
N ARG A 124 0.12 -11.89 -12.35
CA ARG A 124 0.13 -12.67 -13.61
C ARG A 124 -1.29 -13.00 -14.08
N ASP A 125 -2.20 -13.32 -13.17
CA ASP A 125 -3.60 -13.55 -13.47
C ASP A 125 -4.25 -12.27 -14.02
N LEU A 126 -3.97 -11.12 -13.40
CA LEU A 126 -4.41 -9.81 -13.90
C LEU A 126 -3.80 -9.47 -15.27
N TYR A 127 -2.53 -9.79 -15.50
CA TYR A 127 -1.89 -9.64 -16.80
C TYR A 127 -2.60 -10.47 -17.88
N TYR A 128 -2.94 -11.72 -17.57
CA TYR A 128 -3.67 -12.60 -18.47
C TYR A 128 -5.10 -12.09 -18.74
N GLU A 129 -5.79 -11.59 -17.72
CA GLU A 129 -7.13 -10.99 -17.84
C GLU A 129 -7.09 -9.76 -18.77
N LYS A 130 -6.10 -8.88 -18.62
CA LYS A 130 -5.97 -7.62 -19.37
C LYS A 130 -5.08 -7.74 -20.62
N ARG A 131 -4.75 -8.96 -21.06
CA ARG A 131 -3.80 -9.21 -22.16
C ARG A 131 -4.14 -8.46 -23.46
N GLU A 132 -5.42 -8.33 -23.80
CA GLU A 132 -5.86 -7.64 -25.03
C GLU A 132 -5.72 -6.12 -24.94
N GLU A 133 -5.92 -5.53 -23.75
CA GLU A 133 -5.67 -4.11 -23.50
C GLU A 133 -4.17 -3.83 -23.57
N LEU A 134 -3.38 -4.64 -22.88
CA LEU A 134 -1.93 -4.46 -22.78
C LEU A 134 -1.21 -4.74 -24.11
N ALA A 135 -1.71 -5.67 -24.94
CA ALA A 135 -1.15 -5.94 -26.26
C ALA A 135 -1.20 -4.73 -27.21
N LYS A 136 -2.09 -3.77 -26.98
CA LYS A 136 -2.21 -2.54 -27.78
C LYS A 136 -1.10 -1.53 -27.49
N LEU A 137 -0.42 -1.64 -26.35
CA LEU A 137 0.67 -0.75 -25.97
C LEU A 137 1.96 -1.19 -26.69
N PRO A 138 2.71 -0.25 -27.30
CA PRO A 138 3.79 -0.62 -28.21
C PRO A 138 5.05 -1.13 -27.50
N THR A 139 5.37 -0.60 -26.31
CA THR A 139 6.60 -1.00 -25.59
C THR A 139 6.31 -1.87 -24.36
N GLU A 140 7.30 -2.69 -23.95
CA GLU A 140 7.23 -3.43 -22.68
C GLU A 140 7.10 -2.48 -21.48
N GLU A 141 7.78 -1.33 -21.53
CA GLU A 141 7.74 -0.35 -20.44
C GLU A 141 6.33 0.21 -20.24
N GLU A 142 5.64 0.61 -21.31
CA GLU A 142 4.24 1.07 -21.22
C GLU A 142 3.31 -0.02 -20.70
N ARG A 143 3.54 -1.29 -21.10
CA ARG A 143 2.74 -2.43 -20.59
C ARG A 143 2.98 -2.67 -19.11
N VAL A 144 4.23 -2.61 -18.65
CA VAL A 144 4.58 -2.74 -17.23
C VAL A 144 3.95 -1.61 -16.44
N ASP A 145 4.09 -0.36 -16.90
CA ASP A 145 3.56 0.80 -16.20
C ASP A 145 2.04 0.77 -16.13
N ARG A 146 1.36 0.39 -17.21
CA ARG A 146 -0.09 0.18 -17.21
C ARG A 146 -0.52 -0.95 -16.27
N LEU A 147 0.21 -2.07 -16.25
CA LEU A 147 -0.07 -3.17 -15.34
C LEU A 147 0.17 -2.77 -13.87
N CYS A 148 1.11 -1.85 -13.58
CA CYS A 148 1.30 -1.29 -12.24
C CYS A 148 0.04 -0.52 -11.80
N GLU A 149 -0.54 0.30 -12.68
CA GLU A 149 -1.81 1.01 -12.39
C GLU A 149 -2.96 0.03 -12.15
N LEU A 150 -3.12 -0.95 -13.03
CA LEU A 150 -4.17 -1.97 -12.92
C LEU A 150 -4.02 -2.78 -11.62
N ASN A 151 -2.80 -3.12 -11.24
CA ASN A 151 -2.51 -3.80 -9.97
C ASN A 151 -2.99 -2.96 -8.79
N VAL A 152 -2.68 -1.66 -8.76
CA VAL A 152 -3.17 -0.76 -7.69
C VAL A 152 -4.69 -0.76 -7.62
N ILE A 153 -5.37 -0.61 -8.77
CA ILE A 153 -6.84 -0.62 -8.84
C ILE A 153 -7.40 -1.94 -8.30
N GLN A 154 -6.81 -3.07 -8.68
CA GLN A 154 -7.20 -4.39 -8.17
C GLN A 154 -6.98 -4.51 -6.66
N GLN A 155 -5.86 -4.00 -6.14
CA GLN A 155 -5.58 -4.05 -4.71
C GLN A 155 -6.52 -3.15 -3.89
N VAL A 156 -6.91 -1.99 -4.42
CA VAL A 156 -7.97 -1.16 -3.81
C VAL A 156 -9.28 -1.93 -3.71
N ALA A 157 -9.68 -2.63 -4.78
CA ALA A 157 -10.86 -3.48 -4.77
C ALA A 157 -10.72 -4.60 -3.72
N ASN A 158 -9.58 -5.29 -3.67
CA ASN A 158 -9.32 -6.35 -2.69
C ASN A 158 -9.45 -5.85 -1.24
N VAL A 159 -8.90 -4.67 -0.93
CA VAL A 159 -9.05 -4.04 0.40
C VAL A 159 -10.52 -3.74 0.69
N GLY A 160 -11.24 -3.14 -0.27
CA GLY A 160 -12.66 -2.81 -0.14
C GLY A 160 -13.55 -4.03 0.05
N HIS A 161 -13.18 -5.18 -0.52
CA HIS A 161 -13.92 -6.43 -0.40
C HIS A 161 -13.68 -7.15 0.94
N THR A 162 -12.72 -6.73 1.75
CA THR A 162 -12.50 -7.36 3.07
C THR A 162 -13.68 -7.14 4.00
N SER A 163 -13.99 -8.15 4.83
CA SER A 163 -14.97 -7.99 5.91
C SER A 163 -14.56 -6.92 6.92
N ILE A 164 -13.26 -6.71 7.14
CA ILE A 164 -12.71 -5.67 8.02
C ILE A 164 -13.24 -4.28 7.61
N VAL A 165 -13.05 -3.92 6.33
CA VAL A 165 -13.47 -2.61 5.80
C VAL A 165 -14.99 -2.52 5.73
N GLN A 166 -15.66 -3.56 5.22
CA GLN A 166 -17.12 -3.51 5.09
C GLN A 166 -17.82 -3.40 6.45
N ASN A 167 -17.32 -4.10 7.47
CA ASN A 167 -17.82 -3.96 8.84
C ASN A 167 -17.52 -2.57 9.41
N ALA A 168 -16.44 -1.90 9.00
CA ALA A 168 -16.18 -0.52 9.36
C ALA A 168 -17.23 0.43 8.78
N TRP A 169 -17.60 0.25 7.51
CA TRP A 169 -18.68 1.02 6.92
C TRP A 169 -20.04 0.72 7.55
N HIS A 170 -20.36 -0.55 7.82
CA HIS A 170 -21.63 -0.95 8.48
C HIS A 170 -21.81 -0.32 9.86
N ARG A 171 -20.74 -0.18 10.64
CA ARG A 171 -20.77 0.50 11.95
C ARG A 171 -20.62 2.02 11.88
N GLY A 172 -20.73 2.60 10.68
CA GLY A 172 -20.68 4.06 10.46
C GLY A 172 -19.29 4.70 10.58
N GLN A 173 -18.21 3.91 10.59
CA GLN A 173 -16.85 4.45 10.62
C GLN A 173 -16.50 5.07 9.26
N LYS A 174 -16.06 6.34 9.27
CA LYS A 174 -15.56 7.02 8.07
C LYS A 174 -14.22 6.41 7.66
N LEU A 175 -14.19 5.78 6.49
CA LEU A 175 -13.00 5.14 5.95
C LEU A 175 -13.02 5.24 4.43
N SER A 176 -11.93 5.71 3.83
CA SER A 176 -11.74 5.73 2.37
C SER A 176 -10.50 4.96 1.97
N ILE A 177 -10.56 4.26 0.84
CA ILE A 177 -9.45 3.54 0.24
C ILE A 177 -9.10 4.25 -1.05
N HIS A 178 -7.83 4.57 -1.24
CA HIS A 178 -7.31 5.33 -2.36
C HIS A 178 -6.30 4.50 -3.14
N GLY A 179 -6.37 4.56 -4.47
CA GLY A 179 -5.37 4.00 -5.36
C GLY A 179 -4.48 5.09 -5.93
N CYS A 180 -3.18 5.03 -5.62
CA CYS A 180 -2.19 5.98 -6.10
C CYS A 180 -1.00 5.26 -6.76
N ILE A 181 -0.31 5.96 -7.65
CA ILE A 181 0.89 5.47 -8.32
C ILE A 181 2.02 6.49 -8.17
N TYR A 182 3.20 6.03 -7.76
CA TYR A 182 4.40 6.84 -7.62
C TYR A 182 5.33 6.70 -8.82
N GLY A 183 5.76 7.83 -9.38
CA GLY A 183 6.79 7.87 -10.42
C GLY A 183 8.18 7.95 -9.83
N ILE A 184 8.92 6.84 -9.87
CA ILE A 184 10.34 6.81 -9.45
C ILE A 184 11.25 7.69 -10.34
N LYS A 185 10.80 8.06 -11.54
CA LYS A 185 11.55 8.90 -12.50
C LYS A 185 11.37 10.40 -12.24
N ASP A 186 10.22 10.81 -11.71
CA ASP A 186 9.82 12.21 -11.60
C ASP A 186 9.47 12.65 -10.16
N GLY A 187 9.45 11.72 -9.21
CA GLY A 187 9.09 11.97 -7.81
C GLY A 187 7.61 12.30 -7.61
N ARG A 188 6.74 12.09 -8.61
CA ARG A 188 5.33 12.49 -8.53
C ARG A 188 4.45 11.35 -8.05
N TRP A 189 3.69 11.62 -6.99
CA TRP A 189 2.63 10.73 -6.49
C TRP A 189 1.28 11.15 -7.09
N LYS A 190 0.67 10.26 -7.88
CA LYS A 190 -0.52 10.55 -8.70
C LYS A 190 -1.71 9.70 -8.25
N SER A 191 -2.88 10.31 -8.14
CA SER A 191 -4.14 9.59 -7.93
C SER A 191 -4.56 8.86 -9.21
N LEU A 192 -5.00 7.61 -9.08
CA LEU A 192 -5.64 6.85 -10.17
C LEU A 192 -7.18 7.04 -10.20
N ASN A 193 -7.71 7.92 -9.35
CA ASN A 193 -9.15 8.20 -9.22
C ASN A 193 -10.00 6.96 -8.90
N ALA A 194 -9.39 5.95 -8.26
CA ALA A 194 -10.03 4.69 -7.87
C ALA A 194 -10.48 4.71 -6.40
N THR A 195 -10.93 5.85 -5.88
CA THR A 195 -11.28 5.95 -4.45
C THR A 195 -12.61 5.24 -4.13
N VAL A 196 -12.61 4.43 -3.07
CA VAL A 196 -13.81 3.75 -2.52
C VAL A 196 -14.01 4.19 -1.07
N SER A 197 -15.18 4.72 -0.76
CA SER A 197 -15.52 5.32 0.55
C SER A 197 -16.77 4.70 1.18
N GLY A 198 -17.39 3.69 0.55
CA GLY A 198 -18.55 2.99 1.10
C GLY A 198 -18.94 1.75 0.31
N PHE A 199 -19.71 0.87 0.96
CA PHE A 199 -20.12 -0.42 0.39
C PHE A 199 -21.02 -0.27 -0.85
N GLU A 200 -21.71 0.87 -1.03
CA GLU A 200 -22.54 1.17 -2.21
C GLU A 200 -21.73 1.28 -3.51
N GLN A 201 -20.43 1.55 -3.41
CA GLN A 201 -19.53 1.59 -4.57
C GLN A 201 -18.98 0.21 -4.94
N LEU A 202 -19.24 -0.81 -4.12
CA LEU A 202 -18.85 -2.18 -4.42
C LEU A 202 -19.88 -2.86 -5.34
N PRO A 203 -19.44 -3.76 -6.24
CA PRO A 203 -20.36 -4.61 -6.98
C PRO A 203 -21.22 -5.46 -6.02
N PRO A 204 -22.50 -5.72 -6.34
CA PRO A 204 -23.39 -6.49 -5.45
C PRO A 204 -22.84 -7.84 -4.99
N GLN A 205 -22.06 -8.51 -5.86
CA GLN A 205 -21.45 -9.81 -5.59
C GLN A 205 -20.42 -9.80 -4.45
N TYR A 206 -19.84 -8.63 -4.14
CA TYR A 206 -18.84 -8.47 -3.08
C TYR A 206 -19.41 -7.85 -1.80
N ARG A 207 -20.69 -7.44 -1.77
CA ARG A 207 -21.30 -6.81 -0.60
C ARG A 207 -21.64 -7.86 0.45
N LEU A 208 -20.96 -7.79 1.59
CA LEU A 208 -21.23 -8.61 2.77
C LEU A 208 -22.36 -7.98 3.57
N ARG A 209 -23.28 -8.82 4.06
CA ARG A 209 -24.30 -8.40 5.03
C ARG A 209 -23.64 -8.05 6.36
N PRO A 210 -24.19 -7.08 7.12
CA PRO A 210 -23.70 -6.78 8.46
C PRO A 210 -23.81 -8.03 9.34
N VAL A 211 -22.89 -8.16 10.31
CA VAL A 211 -22.97 -9.21 11.32
C VAL A 211 -24.23 -8.95 12.16
N GLU A 212 -25.14 -9.90 12.21
CA GLU A 212 -26.31 -9.83 13.08
C GLU A 212 -25.83 -9.72 14.53
N ALA A 213 -26.39 -8.78 15.30
CA ALA A 213 -26.14 -8.75 16.73
C ALA A 213 -26.68 -10.06 17.32
N MET A 214 -25.77 -10.89 17.86
CA MET A 214 -26.15 -12.03 18.70
C MET A 214 -26.90 -11.57 19.94
#